data_AF-A0A965KH21-F1
#
_entry.id   AF-A0A965KH21-F1
#
_cell.length_a   1.000
_cell.length_b   1.000
_cell.length_c   1.000
_cell.angle_alpha   90.00
_cell.angle_beta   90.00
_cell.angle_gamma   90.00
#
_symmetry.space_group_name_H-M   'P 1'
#
loop_
_entity.id
_entity.type
_entity.pdbx_description
1 polymer ?
#
loop_
_entity_poly.entity_id
_entity_poly.type
_entity_poly.pdbx_seq_one_letter_code
_entity_poly.pdbx_strand_id
1 'polypeptide(L)'
;MKPLSLLLACAACLVGSAAEAPSDATFADLAVAEKRLAAQQAIFDHSRSFAKASPEAKAWFDRVRAAAKASENPEAQAAFGQILLLDPAYKPLLPLNPKQPNEYEAPDGTTPETRLAQLERLLDQRRSPKEYPLSSEELVALTKNEDFFTAQRANRLLRRINPGLAAPILWERLFKLTQRSQAQEVEDEILRLPTFIAKKQLPAEPGAGASLASKAAWARIVGVRANNHGKTQLAIRATMLPLLKGPANELTEAAWAAVPRLFVEADRAALTEASQGLSERLAPKVKAALDALPAK
;
A
#
# COMPACT_ATOMS: atom_id res chain seq x y z
N MET A 1 42.08 26.40 -14.48
CA MET A 1 41.08 26.10 -15.54
C MET A 1 41.16 24.62 -15.89
N LYS A 2 40.00 23.95 -15.83
CA LYS A 2 39.65 22.59 -16.30
C LYS A 2 40.22 21.36 -15.55
N PRO A 3 39.37 20.75 -14.70
CA PRO A 3 39.24 19.30 -14.59
C PRO A 3 37.89 18.87 -15.19
N LEU A 4 37.85 17.99 -16.20
CA LEU A 4 36.67 17.17 -16.58
C LEU A 4 37.03 16.30 -17.79
N SER A 5 37.77 15.22 -17.54
CA SER A 5 38.07 14.16 -18.52
C SER A 5 37.71 12.80 -17.96
N LEU A 6 36.48 12.64 -17.45
CA LEU A 6 35.97 11.37 -16.93
C LEU A 6 34.44 11.41 -16.80
N LEU A 7 33.71 11.64 -17.90
CA LEU A 7 32.25 11.41 -17.98
C LEU A 7 31.71 11.43 -19.43
N LEU A 8 32.50 10.97 -20.41
CA LEU A 8 32.07 10.91 -21.82
C LEU A 8 32.51 9.62 -22.51
N ALA A 9 32.39 8.48 -21.81
CA ALA A 9 32.62 7.15 -22.35
C ALA A 9 31.45 6.16 -22.11
N CYS A 10 30.26 6.65 -21.74
CA CYS A 10 29.07 5.79 -21.55
C CYS A 10 27.82 6.23 -22.34
N ALA A 11 27.96 7.08 -23.36
CA ALA A 11 26.81 7.60 -24.11
C ALA A 11 27.00 7.57 -25.64
N ALA A 12 27.81 6.65 -26.14
CA ALA A 12 27.96 6.42 -27.58
C ALA A 12 27.85 4.92 -27.87
N CYS A 13 26.59 4.45 -27.99
CA CYS A 13 26.12 3.32 -28.81
C CYS A 13 24.63 2.97 -28.55
N LEU A 14 23.81 3.92 -28.06
CA LEU A 14 22.34 3.78 -28.01
C LEU A 14 21.68 4.60 -29.13
N VAL A 15 22.20 4.46 -30.34
CA VAL A 15 21.44 4.74 -31.56
C VAL A 15 21.13 3.36 -32.11
N GLY A 16 19.99 2.81 -31.71
CA GLY A 16 19.47 1.57 -32.28
C GLY A 16 19.21 1.80 -33.76
N SER A 17 20.16 1.39 -34.60
CA SER A 17 19.87 0.95 -35.95
C SER A 17 18.61 0.09 -35.90
N ALA A 18 17.65 0.35 -36.79
CA ALA A 18 16.49 -0.52 -36.95
C ALA A 18 17.02 -1.94 -37.16
N ALA A 19 16.91 -2.78 -36.13
CA ALA A 19 17.37 -4.16 -36.19
C ALA A 19 16.62 -4.82 -37.35
N GLU A 20 17.37 -5.38 -38.29
CA GLU A 20 16.82 -6.14 -39.41
C GLU A 20 15.85 -7.20 -38.86
N ALA A 21 14.69 -7.34 -39.50
CA ALA A 21 13.66 -8.26 -39.01
C ALA A 21 14.26 -9.67 -38.90
N PRO A 22 13.99 -10.41 -37.80
CA PRO A 22 14.57 -11.73 -37.61
C PRO A 22 14.29 -12.65 -38.81
N SER A 23 15.36 -13.31 -39.28
CA SER A 23 15.35 -14.21 -40.43
C SER A 23 14.92 -15.63 -40.04
N ASP A 24 14.63 -16.49 -41.01
CA ASP A 24 14.31 -17.90 -40.72
C ASP A 24 15.44 -18.63 -39.98
N ALA A 25 16.70 -18.23 -40.21
CA ALA A 25 17.84 -18.73 -39.45
C ALA A 25 17.76 -18.37 -37.96
N THR A 26 17.28 -17.16 -37.63
CA THR A 26 17.07 -16.73 -36.24
C THR A 26 15.96 -17.56 -35.57
N PHE A 27 14.91 -17.94 -36.31
CA PHE A 27 13.88 -18.86 -35.79
C PHE A 27 14.43 -20.27 -35.58
N ALA A 28 15.26 -20.77 -36.49
CA ALA A 28 15.88 -22.09 -36.37
C ALA A 28 16.87 -22.17 -35.19
N ASP A 29 17.60 -21.09 -34.91
CA ASP A 29 18.56 -21.00 -33.79
C ASP A 29 17.90 -21.16 -32.41
N LEU A 30 16.57 -21.02 -32.27
CA LEU A 30 15.85 -21.33 -31.03
C LEU A 30 15.90 -22.82 -30.65
N ALA A 31 16.06 -23.71 -31.63
CA ALA A 31 16.25 -25.14 -31.38
C ALA A 31 17.66 -25.47 -30.88
N VAL A 32 18.63 -24.57 -31.03
CA VAL A 32 20.04 -24.75 -30.66
C VAL A 32 20.30 -24.11 -29.30
N ALA A 33 20.61 -24.92 -28.28
CA ALA A 33 20.71 -24.46 -26.89
C ALA A 33 21.63 -23.25 -26.68
N GLU A 34 22.81 -23.25 -27.28
CA GLU A 34 23.82 -22.19 -27.14
C GLU A 34 23.39 -20.85 -27.77
N LYS A 35 22.55 -20.90 -28.81
CA LYS A 35 22.10 -19.72 -29.56
C LYS A 35 20.73 -19.22 -29.16
N ARG A 36 19.96 -20.06 -28.47
CA ARG A 36 18.56 -19.83 -28.13
C ARG A 36 18.31 -18.51 -27.43
N LEU A 37 19.15 -18.15 -26.45
CA LEU A 37 18.93 -16.91 -25.69
C LEU A 37 19.04 -15.67 -26.58
N ALA A 38 20.04 -15.62 -27.45
CA ALA A 38 20.23 -14.51 -28.38
C ALA A 38 19.11 -14.47 -29.44
N ALA A 39 18.73 -15.64 -29.97
CA ALA A 39 17.62 -15.76 -30.92
C ALA A 39 16.29 -15.33 -30.29
N GLN A 40 16.00 -15.78 -29.07
CA GLN A 40 14.80 -15.41 -28.32
C GLN A 40 14.75 -13.91 -28.08
N GLN A 41 15.86 -13.31 -27.63
CA GLN A 41 15.92 -11.87 -27.38
C GLN A 41 15.67 -11.06 -28.66
N ALA A 42 16.29 -11.43 -29.79
CA ALA A 42 16.09 -10.76 -31.06
C ALA A 42 14.63 -10.82 -31.54
N ILE A 43 14.01 -12.00 -31.45
CA ILE A 43 12.61 -12.20 -31.84
C ILE A 43 11.66 -11.44 -30.90
N PHE A 44 11.96 -11.43 -29.59
CA PHE A 44 11.20 -10.71 -28.59
C PHE A 44 11.27 -9.19 -28.81
N ASP A 45 12.46 -8.64 -29.02
CA ASP A 45 12.64 -7.19 -29.24
C ASP A 45 11.97 -6.73 -30.54
N HIS A 46 12.06 -7.50 -31.62
CA HIS A 46 11.32 -7.19 -32.83
C HIS A 46 9.80 -7.24 -32.59
N SER A 47 9.32 -8.23 -31.83
CA SER A 47 7.89 -8.34 -31.50
C SER A 47 7.37 -7.16 -30.69
N ARG A 48 8.18 -6.57 -29.80
CA ARG A 48 7.81 -5.38 -29.02
C ARG A 48 7.68 -4.10 -29.85
N SER A 49 8.25 -4.07 -31.05
CA SER A 49 8.11 -2.91 -31.95
C SER A 49 6.66 -2.70 -32.41
N PHE A 50 5.83 -3.74 -32.38
CA PHE A 50 4.41 -3.70 -32.73
C PHE A 50 3.52 -3.27 -31.55
N ALA A 51 3.40 -1.95 -31.33
CA ALA A 51 2.59 -1.41 -30.24
C ALA A 51 1.06 -1.53 -30.45
N LYS A 52 0.58 -1.74 -31.68
CA LYS A 52 -0.85 -1.82 -32.05
C LYS A 52 -1.08 -2.90 -33.09
N ALA A 53 -2.32 -3.38 -33.18
CA ALA A 53 -2.72 -4.31 -34.23
C ALA A 53 -2.62 -3.64 -35.61
N SER A 54 -1.79 -4.20 -36.49
CA SER A 54 -1.60 -3.78 -37.87
C SER A 54 -1.46 -5.00 -38.78
N PRO A 55 -1.60 -4.86 -40.12
CA PRO A 55 -1.36 -5.95 -41.07
C PRO A 55 0.06 -6.53 -40.95
N GLU A 56 1.06 -5.69 -40.70
CA GLU A 56 2.46 -6.10 -40.52
C GLU A 56 2.66 -6.88 -39.22
N ALA A 57 2.08 -6.39 -38.11
CA ALA A 57 2.07 -7.12 -36.84
C ALA A 57 1.41 -8.49 -37.00
N LYS A 58 0.26 -8.53 -37.69
CA LYS A 58 -0.45 -9.78 -37.97
C LYS A 58 0.42 -10.76 -38.76
N ALA A 59 1.05 -10.31 -39.85
CA ALA A 59 1.91 -11.15 -40.66
C ALA A 59 3.11 -11.69 -39.86
N TRP A 60 3.71 -10.85 -39.02
CA TRP A 60 4.80 -11.24 -38.12
C TRP A 60 4.36 -12.31 -37.12
N PHE A 61 3.28 -12.08 -36.37
CA PHE A 61 2.81 -13.04 -35.37
C PHE A 61 2.21 -14.30 -36.00
N ASP A 62 1.65 -14.24 -37.21
CA ASP A 62 1.26 -15.42 -37.99
C ASP A 62 2.50 -16.30 -38.31
N ARG A 63 3.64 -15.69 -38.66
CA ARG A 63 4.92 -16.40 -38.85
C ARG A 63 5.44 -17.03 -37.54
N VAL A 64 5.38 -16.31 -36.42
CA VAL A 64 5.74 -16.86 -35.10
C VAL A 64 4.85 -18.06 -34.74
N ARG A 65 3.53 -17.98 -34.99
CA ARG A 65 2.60 -19.09 -34.75
C ARG A 65 2.90 -20.31 -35.64
N ALA A 66 3.29 -20.09 -36.89
CA ALA A 66 3.71 -21.17 -37.79
C ALA A 66 5.00 -21.85 -37.30
N ALA A 67 6.01 -21.07 -36.90
CA ALA A 67 7.26 -21.60 -36.36
C ALA A 67 7.05 -22.35 -35.04
N ALA A 68 6.18 -21.85 -34.15
CA ALA A 68 5.81 -22.52 -32.92
C ALA A 68 5.17 -23.90 -33.17
N LYS A 69 4.30 -24.01 -34.17
CA LYS A 69 3.65 -25.27 -34.57
C LYS A 69 4.62 -26.26 -35.22
N ALA A 70 5.60 -25.76 -35.97
CA ALA A 70 6.60 -26.58 -36.66
C ALA A 70 7.75 -27.04 -35.75
N SER A 71 7.93 -26.39 -34.59
CA SER A 71 9.00 -26.73 -33.65
C SER A 71 8.66 -27.97 -32.83
N GLU A 72 9.53 -28.99 -32.89
CA GLU A 72 9.45 -30.19 -32.03
C GLU A 72 10.19 -30.01 -30.69
N ASN A 73 11.03 -28.98 -30.56
CA ASN A 73 11.77 -28.71 -29.32
C ASN A 73 10.85 -27.99 -28.30
N PRO A 74 10.65 -28.56 -27.09
CA PRO A 74 9.76 -27.98 -26.07
C PRO A 74 10.25 -26.63 -25.54
N GLU A 75 11.56 -26.39 -25.49
CA GLU A 75 12.14 -25.12 -25.04
C GLU A 75 11.93 -24.02 -26.10
N ALA A 76 12.04 -24.37 -27.39
CA ALA A 76 11.72 -23.46 -28.47
C ALA A 76 10.21 -23.16 -28.55
N GLN A 77 9.35 -24.16 -28.32
CA GLN A 77 7.90 -23.95 -28.19
C GLN A 77 7.55 -23.00 -27.04
N ALA A 78 8.19 -23.16 -25.87
CA ALA A 78 8.00 -22.27 -24.73
C ALA A 78 8.45 -20.84 -25.03
N ALA A 79 9.60 -20.67 -25.69
CA ALA A 79 10.11 -19.37 -26.11
C ALA A 79 9.13 -18.66 -27.07
N PHE A 80 8.62 -19.37 -28.09
CA PHE A 80 7.59 -18.83 -28.97
C PHE A 80 6.30 -18.50 -28.23
N GLY A 81 5.89 -19.33 -27.27
CA GLY A 81 4.72 -19.06 -26.42
C GLY A 81 4.82 -17.72 -25.69
N GLN A 82 6.00 -17.39 -25.14
CA GLN A 82 6.23 -16.09 -24.50
C GLN A 82 6.17 -14.93 -25.50
N ILE A 83 6.71 -15.11 -26.71
CA ILE A 83 6.67 -14.10 -27.77
C ILE A 83 5.23 -13.83 -28.22
N LEU A 84 4.40 -14.87 -28.34
CA LEU A 84 3.00 -14.74 -28.77
C LEU A 84 2.12 -13.95 -27.79
N LEU A 85 2.53 -13.83 -26.51
CA LEU A 85 1.86 -12.94 -25.55
C LEU A 85 2.01 -11.46 -25.89
N LEU A 86 3.01 -11.10 -26.71
CA LEU A 86 3.23 -9.73 -27.18
C LEU A 86 2.38 -9.38 -28.40
N ASP A 87 1.65 -10.33 -28.98
CA ASP A 87 0.78 -10.05 -30.12
C ASP A 87 -0.29 -9.03 -29.70
N PRO A 88 -0.36 -7.84 -30.32
CA PRO A 88 -1.34 -6.82 -29.95
C PRO A 88 -2.79 -7.26 -30.23
N ALA A 89 -3.00 -8.33 -30.99
CA ALA A 89 -4.30 -8.98 -31.16
C ALA A 89 -4.54 -10.13 -30.15
N TYR A 90 -3.54 -10.51 -29.34
CA TYR A 90 -3.70 -11.51 -28.28
C TYR A 90 -4.68 -10.99 -27.24
N LYS A 91 -5.83 -11.65 -27.15
CA LYS A 91 -6.78 -11.42 -26.06
C LYS A 91 -6.26 -12.19 -24.84
N PRO A 92 -5.89 -11.51 -23.74
CA PRO A 92 -5.55 -12.19 -22.51
C PRO A 92 -6.71 -13.11 -22.14
N LEU A 93 -6.43 -14.40 -21.94
CA LEU A 93 -7.38 -15.33 -21.36
C LEU A 93 -7.62 -14.92 -19.91
N LEU A 94 -8.56 -14.00 -19.70
CA LEU A 94 -9.12 -13.68 -18.40
C LEU A 94 -10.63 -13.92 -18.44
N PRO A 95 -11.20 -14.62 -17.45
CA PRO A 95 -10.55 -15.16 -16.24
C PRO A 95 -10.07 -16.63 -16.40
N LEU A 96 -9.10 -17.03 -15.56
CA LEU A 96 -8.62 -18.42 -15.35
C LEU A 96 -9.73 -19.42 -14.94
N ASN A 97 -10.95 -18.95 -14.70
CA ASN A 97 -12.13 -19.77 -14.46
C ASN A 97 -13.36 -19.10 -15.12
N PRO A 98 -13.97 -19.71 -16.14
CA PRO A 98 -15.18 -19.18 -16.77
C PRO A 98 -16.43 -19.40 -15.91
N LYS A 99 -16.35 -20.21 -14.85
CA LYS A 99 -17.44 -20.32 -13.88
C LYS A 99 -17.44 -19.07 -13.01
N GLN A 100 -18.57 -18.37 -12.97
CA GLN A 100 -18.82 -17.39 -11.92
C GLN A 100 -18.57 -18.06 -10.56
N PRO A 101 -18.02 -17.35 -9.57
CA PRO A 101 -17.96 -17.86 -8.20
C PRO A 101 -19.36 -18.38 -7.84
N ASN A 102 -19.47 -19.58 -7.28
CA ASN A 102 -20.76 -20.11 -6.87
C ASN A 102 -21.48 -19.08 -5.97
N GLU A 103 -22.60 -18.55 -6.47
CA GLU A 103 -23.48 -17.71 -5.69
C GLU A 103 -24.27 -18.63 -4.75
N TYR A 104 -23.76 -18.80 -3.53
CA TYR A 104 -24.53 -19.39 -2.45
C TYR A 104 -25.50 -18.35 -1.92
N GLU A 105 -26.81 -18.64 -1.93
CA GLU A 105 -27.80 -17.89 -1.18
C GLU A 105 -27.32 -17.79 0.27
N ALA A 106 -27.15 -16.55 0.74
CA ALA A 106 -26.81 -16.33 2.13
C ALA A 106 -28.05 -16.73 2.95
N PRO A 107 -27.89 -17.45 4.08
CA PRO A 107 -28.97 -17.52 5.04
C PRO A 107 -29.33 -16.08 5.43
N ASP A 108 -30.61 -15.71 5.34
CA ASP A 108 -31.09 -14.41 5.76
C ASP A 108 -30.71 -14.21 7.22
N GLY A 109 -29.66 -13.43 7.43
CA GLY A 109 -29.12 -13.15 8.74
C GLY A 109 -30.10 -12.27 9.49
N THR A 110 -30.90 -12.85 10.38
CA THR A 110 -31.82 -12.09 11.24
C THR A 110 -31.10 -11.37 12.38
N THR A 111 -29.84 -11.74 12.66
CA THR A 111 -29.06 -11.16 13.76
C THR A 111 -28.11 -10.06 13.27
N PRO A 112 -27.70 -9.13 14.15
CA PRO A 112 -26.70 -8.12 13.81
C PRO A 112 -25.39 -8.70 13.25
N GLU A 113 -24.89 -9.80 13.81
CA GLU A 113 -23.59 -10.40 13.45
C GLU A 113 -23.64 -11.01 12.04
N THR A 114 -24.77 -11.65 11.70
CA THR A 114 -25.00 -12.26 10.40
C THR A 114 -25.20 -11.20 9.32
N ARG A 115 -25.92 -10.10 9.62
CA ARG A 115 -26.01 -8.92 8.73
C ARG A 115 -24.64 -8.25 8.50
N LEU A 116 -23.82 -8.12 9.55
CA LEU A 116 -22.44 -7.60 9.42
C LEU A 116 -21.56 -8.51 8.56
N ALA A 117 -21.68 -9.84 8.71
CA ALA A 117 -20.95 -10.80 7.89
C ALA A 117 -21.38 -10.77 6.42
N GLN A 118 -22.68 -10.66 6.16
CA GLN A 118 -23.22 -10.52 4.81
C GLN A 118 -22.72 -9.21 4.16
N LEU A 119 -22.75 -8.09 4.89
CA LEU A 119 -22.24 -6.82 4.39
C LEU A 119 -20.74 -6.90 4.05
N GLU A 120 -19.94 -7.54 4.89
CA GLU A 120 -18.51 -7.73 4.63
C GLU A 120 -18.27 -8.49 3.31
N ARG A 121 -18.99 -9.60 3.11
CA ARG A 121 -18.94 -10.38 1.87
C ARG A 121 -19.33 -9.56 0.64
N LEU A 122 -20.41 -8.78 0.72
CA LEU A 122 -20.86 -7.95 -0.41
C LEU A 122 -19.84 -6.86 -0.75
N LEU A 123 -19.21 -6.27 0.25
CA LEU A 123 -18.14 -5.30 0.05
C LEU A 123 -16.89 -5.94 -0.60
N ASP A 124 -16.55 -7.17 -0.23
CA ASP A 124 -15.41 -7.90 -0.82
C ASP A 124 -15.68 -8.29 -2.28
N GLN A 125 -16.93 -8.65 -2.58
CA GLN A 125 -17.41 -8.90 -3.94
C GLN A 125 -17.63 -7.63 -4.77
N ARG A 126 -17.43 -6.44 -4.18
CA ARG A 126 -17.67 -5.12 -4.82
C ARG A 126 -19.08 -4.99 -5.40
N ARG A 127 -20.07 -5.58 -4.73
CA ARG A 127 -21.49 -5.49 -5.12
C ARG A 127 -22.01 -4.07 -4.95
N SER A 128 -23.14 -3.78 -5.57
CA SER A 128 -23.69 -2.42 -5.54
C SER A 128 -24.14 -2.04 -4.12
N PRO A 129 -24.01 -0.78 -3.69
CA PRO A 129 -24.49 -0.34 -2.37
C PRO A 129 -25.99 -0.53 -2.14
N LYS A 130 -26.78 -0.71 -3.21
CA LYS A 130 -28.21 -0.99 -3.14
C LYS A 130 -28.52 -2.38 -2.58
N GLU A 131 -27.56 -3.30 -2.63
CA GLU A 131 -27.68 -4.67 -2.12
C GLU A 131 -27.23 -4.79 -0.66
N TYR A 132 -26.73 -3.71 -0.04
CA TYR A 132 -26.17 -3.78 1.32
C TYR A 132 -27.28 -4.00 2.35
N PRO A 133 -27.14 -5.00 3.24
CA PRO A 133 -28.15 -5.33 4.24
C PRO A 133 -28.18 -4.34 5.40
N LEU A 134 -27.25 -3.39 5.47
CA LEU A 134 -27.12 -2.41 6.55
C LEU A 134 -26.82 -1.03 5.98
N SER A 135 -27.56 -0.03 6.44
CA SER A 135 -27.31 1.38 6.17
C SER A 135 -26.17 1.94 7.00
N SER A 136 -25.67 3.12 6.63
CA SER A 136 -24.65 3.82 7.43
C SER A 136 -25.16 4.15 8.85
N GLU A 137 -26.45 4.46 9.01
CA GLU A 137 -27.06 4.78 10.31
C GLU A 137 -27.16 3.56 11.22
N GLU A 138 -27.57 2.42 10.65
CA GLU A 138 -27.60 1.14 11.39
C GLU A 138 -26.19 0.72 11.81
N LEU A 139 -25.19 0.91 10.95
CA LEU A 139 -23.79 0.64 11.31
C LEU A 139 -23.31 1.54 12.44
N VAL A 140 -23.67 2.83 12.43
CA VAL A 140 -23.37 3.75 13.55
C VAL A 140 -24.02 3.26 14.85
N ALA A 141 -25.26 2.78 14.81
CA ALA A 141 -25.90 2.19 15.99
C ALA A 141 -25.16 0.93 16.48
N LEU A 142 -24.77 0.03 15.57
CA LEU A 142 -24.01 -1.18 15.89
C LEU A 142 -22.61 -0.89 16.44
N THR A 143 -22.00 0.25 16.11
CA THR A 143 -20.73 0.68 16.74
C THR A 143 -20.87 1.01 18.23
N LYS A 144 -22.08 1.05 18.79
CA LYS A 144 -22.33 1.27 20.22
C LYS A 144 -22.65 -0.02 20.98
N ASN A 145 -22.56 -1.19 20.32
CA ASN A 145 -22.78 -2.47 20.97
C ASN A 145 -21.77 -2.69 22.11
N GLU A 146 -22.21 -3.35 23.19
CA GLU A 146 -21.40 -3.69 24.36
C GLU A 146 -20.28 -4.68 24.01
N ASP A 147 -20.53 -5.60 23.08
CA ASP A 147 -19.52 -6.51 22.56
C ASP A 147 -18.53 -5.73 21.66
N PHE A 148 -17.28 -5.70 22.11
CA PHE A 148 -16.21 -5.00 21.42
C PHE A 148 -16.05 -5.49 19.97
N PHE A 149 -16.07 -6.80 19.73
CA PHE A 149 -15.82 -7.38 18.41
C PHE A 149 -16.91 -7.02 17.41
N THR A 150 -18.18 -7.11 17.81
CA THR A 150 -19.33 -6.71 17.01
C THR A 150 -19.26 -5.22 16.67
N ALA A 151 -18.99 -4.39 17.69
CA ALA A 151 -18.93 -2.96 17.49
C ALA A 151 -17.71 -2.52 16.65
N GLN A 152 -16.57 -3.22 16.79
CA GLN A 152 -15.36 -2.98 16.00
C GLN A 152 -15.55 -3.42 14.56
N ARG A 153 -16.20 -4.57 14.33
CA ARG A 153 -16.57 -5.04 12.99
C ARG A 153 -17.49 -4.03 12.30
N ALA A 154 -18.52 -3.54 12.99
CA ALA A 154 -19.40 -2.50 12.49
C ALA A 154 -18.63 -1.23 12.09
N ASN A 155 -17.68 -0.78 12.92
CA ASN A 155 -16.90 0.42 12.63
C ASN A 155 -15.94 0.23 11.43
N ARG A 156 -15.32 -0.96 11.29
CA ARG A 156 -14.51 -1.32 10.12
C ARG A 156 -15.33 -1.31 8.82
N LEU A 157 -16.56 -1.82 8.85
CA LEU A 157 -17.45 -1.81 7.69
C LEU A 157 -17.94 -0.39 7.39
N LEU A 158 -18.28 0.38 8.43
CA LEU A 158 -18.61 1.80 8.29
C LEU A 158 -17.46 2.58 7.65
N ARG A 159 -16.21 2.31 8.01
CA ARG A 159 -15.04 2.95 7.38
C ARG A 159 -14.97 2.69 5.87
N ARG A 160 -15.31 1.47 5.43
CA ARG A 160 -15.30 1.09 4.01
C ARG A 160 -16.40 1.78 3.20
N ILE A 161 -17.54 2.10 3.84
CA ILE A 161 -18.71 2.71 3.18
C ILE A 161 -18.69 4.23 3.32
N ASN A 162 -18.53 4.72 4.54
CA ASN A 162 -18.52 6.13 4.90
C ASN A 162 -17.41 6.44 5.93
N PRO A 163 -16.17 6.68 5.47
CA PRO A 163 -15.04 6.95 6.35
C PRO A 163 -15.20 8.23 7.19
N GLY A 164 -15.99 9.21 6.71
CA GLY A 164 -16.22 10.46 7.44
C GLY A 164 -17.06 10.30 8.70
N LEU A 165 -17.99 9.34 8.70
CA LEU A 165 -18.77 8.95 9.88
C LEU A 165 -18.00 8.00 10.81
N ALA A 166 -17.19 7.10 10.25
CA ALA A 166 -16.41 6.14 11.03
C ALA A 166 -15.32 6.81 11.88
N ALA A 167 -14.60 7.77 11.30
CA ALA A 167 -13.43 8.39 11.91
C ALA A 167 -13.67 9.02 13.31
N PRO A 168 -14.69 9.87 13.56
CA PRO A 168 -14.93 10.39 14.91
C PRO A 168 -15.22 9.28 15.93
N ILE A 169 -15.92 8.22 15.52
CA ILE A 169 -16.25 7.08 16.38
C ILE A 169 -14.99 6.27 16.71
N LEU A 170 -14.10 6.07 15.74
CA LEU A 170 -12.81 5.39 15.96
C LEU A 170 -11.93 6.17 16.96
N TRP A 171 -11.88 7.50 16.84
CA TRP A 171 -11.12 8.33 17.79
C TRP A 171 -11.72 8.31 19.20
N GLU A 172 -13.03 8.48 19.32
CA GLU A 172 -13.73 8.41 20.61
C GLU A 172 -13.48 7.05 21.28
N ARG A 173 -13.58 5.97 20.51
CA ARG A 173 -13.35 4.61 20.99
C ARG A 173 -11.90 4.43 21.44
N LEU A 174 -10.92 4.83 20.62
CA LEU A 174 -9.50 4.70 20.96
C LEU A 174 -9.21 5.26 22.35
N PHE A 175 -9.77 6.42 22.69
CA PHE A 175 -9.53 7.07 23.97
C PHE A 175 -10.25 6.43 25.17
N LYS A 176 -11.30 5.64 24.94
CA LYS A 176 -12.02 4.90 25.98
C LYS A 176 -11.40 3.51 26.27
N LEU A 177 -10.54 3.01 25.41
CA LEU A 177 -9.95 1.68 25.56
C LEU A 177 -8.87 1.65 26.64
N THR A 178 -8.89 0.57 27.42
CA THR A 178 -7.89 0.28 28.46
C THR A 178 -6.99 -0.90 28.07
N GLN A 179 -7.50 -1.81 27.23
CA GLN A 179 -6.74 -2.98 26.77
C GLN A 179 -5.87 -2.62 25.56
N ARG A 180 -4.60 -3.00 25.63
CA ARG A 180 -3.61 -2.74 24.57
C ARG A 180 -3.99 -3.40 23.23
N SER A 181 -4.46 -4.64 23.24
CA SER A 181 -4.86 -5.38 22.03
C SER A 181 -5.98 -4.67 21.29
N GLN A 182 -7.02 -4.26 22.01
CA GLN A 182 -8.15 -3.51 21.46
C GLN A 182 -7.71 -2.15 20.92
N ALA A 183 -6.81 -1.45 21.64
CA ALA A 183 -6.28 -0.17 21.18
C ALA A 183 -5.48 -0.32 19.88
N GLN A 184 -4.73 -1.41 19.73
CA GLN A 184 -4.01 -1.72 18.49
C GLN A 184 -4.95 -2.01 17.31
N GLU A 185 -6.06 -2.73 17.53
CA GLU A 185 -7.06 -2.95 16.47
C GLU A 185 -7.71 -1.64 16.01
N VAL A 186 -8.00 -0.73 16.94
CA VAL A 186 -8.56 0.59 16.60
C VAL A 186 -7.51 1.49 15.93
N GLU A 187 -6.26 1.46 16.40
CA GLU A 187 -5.12 2.16 15.80
C GLU A 187 -4.98 1.79 14.32
N ASP A 188 -4.97 0.49 14.02
CA ASP A 188 -4.90 -0.04 12.67
C ASP A 188 -6.06 0.45 11.79
N GLU A 189 -7.29 0.47 12.31
CA GLU A 189 -8.44 0.97 11.56
C GLU A 189 -8.37 2.47 11.29
N ILE A 190 -7.86 3.28 12.23
CA ILE A 190 -7.59 4.70 12.02
C ILE A 190 -6.51 4.89 10.96
N LEU A 191 -5.46 4.08 10.98
CA LEU A 191 -4.39 4.10 9.98
C LEU A 191 -4.87 3.63 8.60
N ARG A 192 -6.02 2.96 8.49
CA ARG A 192 -6.65 2.61 7.20
C ARG A 192 -7.67 3.65 6.70
N LEU A 193 -7.89 4.75 7.44
CA LEU A 193 -8.72 5.85 6.95
C LEU A 193 -8.08 6.53 5.74
N PRO A 194 -8.89 7.07 4.80
CA PRO A 194 -8.39 7.94 3.75
C PRO A 194 -7.61 9.11 4.34
N THR A 195 -6.45 9.40 3.77
CA THR A 195 -5.51 10.39 4.32
C THR A 195 -6.17 11.74 4.58
N PHE A 196 -7.06 12.22 3.70
CA PHE A 196 -7.76 13.49 3.86
C PHE A 196 -8.75 13.51 5.04
N ILE A 197 -9.40 12.38 5.35
CA ILE A 197 -10.32 12.24 6.49
C ILE A 197 -9.52 12.19 7.79
N ALA A 198 -8.54 11.28 7.86
CA ALA A 198 -7.66 11.14 9.02
C ALA A 198 -7.00 12.48 9.38
N LYS A 199 -6.57 13.22 8.35
CA LYS A 199 -6.03 14.57 8.43
C LYS A 199 -7.02 15.61 8.98
N LYS A 200 -8.24 15.65 8.46
CA LYS A 200 -9.26 16.63 8.85
C LYS A 200 -9.74 16.43 10.29
N GLN A 201 -9.75 15.20 10.76
CA GLN A 201 -10.34 14.80 12.05
C GLN A 201 -9.28 14.33 13.06
N LEU A 202 -7.99 14.61 12.84
CA LEU A 202 -6.92 14.27 13.77
C LEU A 202 -7.04 15.09 15.07
N PRO A 203 -7.23 14.46 16.24
CA PRO A 203 -7.27 15.16 17.52
C PRO A 203 -5.89 15.75 17.87
N ALA A 204 -5.87 16.99 18.36
CA ALA A 204 -4.63 17.67 18.77
C ALA A 204 -4.01 17.12 20.06
N GLU A 205 -4.80 16.40 20.85
CA GLU A 205 -4.39 15.76 22.09
C GLU A 205 -5.10 14.41 22.26
N PRO A 206 -4.49 13.48 23.02
CA PRO A 206 -5.22 12.27 23.41
C PRO A 206 -6.37 12.64 24.35
N GLY A 207 -7.50 11.94 24.24
CA GLY A 207 -8.67 12.21 25.07
C GLY A 207 -8.38 12.22 26.58
N ALA A 208 -9.06 13.09 27.32
CA ALA A 208 -8.92 13.18 28.77
C ALA A 208 -9.17 11.80 29.43
N GLY A 209 -8.27 11.40 30.34
CA GLY A 209 -8.35 10.09 31.00
C GLY A 209 -7.96 8.89 30.13
N ALA A 210 -7.46 9.09 28.90
CA ALA A 210 -7.01 8.00 28.04
C ALA A 210 -5.93 7.15 28.72
N SER A 211 -6.03 5.83 28.54
CA SER A 211 -5.05 4.87 29.02
C SER A 211 -3.68 5.10 28.38
N LEU A 212 -2.63 4.54 28.99
CA LEU A 212 -1.27 4.62 28.45
C LEU A 212 -1.18 4.02 27.05
N ALA A 213 -1.86 2.90 26.81
CA ALA A 213 -1.93 2.25 25.49
C ALA A 213 -2.61 3.15 24.45
N SER A 214 -3.72 3.78 24.80
CA SER A 214 -4.44 4.71 23.91
C SER A 214 -3.63 5.97 23.59
N LYS A 215 -2.91 6.52 24.57
CA LYS A 215 -1.99 7.64 24.36
C LYS A 215 -0.85 7.24 23.43
N ALA A 216 -0.29 6.04 23.60
CA ALA A 216 0.79 5.53 22.77
C ALA A 216 0.32 5.31 21.32
N ALA A 217 -0.88 4.76 21.14
CA ALA A 217 -1.51 4.61 19.83
C ALA A 217 -1.75 5.96 19.15
N TRP A 218 -2.30 6.94 19.88
CA TRP A 218 -2.43 8.31 19.37
C TRP A 218 -1.10 8.89 18.89
N ALA A 219 -0.03 8.74 19.67
CA ALA A 219 1.29 9.24 19.30
C ALA A 219 1.85 8.58 18.03
N ARG A 220 1.65 7.26 17.87
CA ARG A 220 2.03 6.53 16.65
C ARG A 220 1.23 7.01 15.43
N ILE A 221 -0.09 7.18 15.57
CA ILE A 221 -0.94 7.68 14.49
C ILE A 221 -0.52 9.09 14.09
N VAL A 222 -0.25 9.97 15.05
CA VAL A 222 0.27 11.32 14.82
C VAL A 222 1.59 11.27 14.05
N GLY A 223 2.53 10.41 14.46
CA GLY A 223 3.81 10.24 13.77
C GLY A 223 3.65 9.84 12.30
N VAL A 224 2.58 9.14 11.93
CA VAL A 224 2.30 8.75 10.54
C VAL A 224 1.47 9.81 9.79
N ARG A 225 0.57 10.51 10.47
CA ARG A 225 -0.50 11.29 9.83
C ARG A 225 -0.36 12.81 9.93
N ALA A 226 0.50 13.35 10.79
CA ALA A 226 0.57 14.79 11.06
C ALA A 226 1.35 15.64 10.04
N ASN A 227 1.83 15.09 8.93
CA ASN A 227 2.66 15.84 7.97
C ASN A 227 1.93 17.05 7.33
N ASN A 228 2.60 18.21 7.31
CA ASN A 228 2.24 19.43 6.59
C ASN A 228 0.95 20.12 7.04
N HIS A 229 0.89 20.56 8.30
CA HIS A 229 -0.29 21.20 8.86
C HIS A 229 0.02 22.48 9.62
N GLY A 230 -0.73 23.56 9.39
CA GLY A 230 -0.55 24.83 10.11
C GLY A 230 -0.88 24.72 11.61
N LYS A 231 -2.01 25.30 12.04
CA LYS A 231 -2.33 25.48 13.47
C LYS A 231 -2.46 24.18 14.26
N THR A 232 -3.01 23.12 13.67
CA THR A 232 -3.17 21.81 14.35
C THR A 232 -1.82 21.14 14.64
N GLN A 233 -0.82 21.28 13.77
CA GLN A 233 0.52 20.71 14.01
C GLN A 233 1.21 21.39 15.20
N LEU A 234 1.04 22.71 15.34
CA LEU A 234 1.59 23.45 16.48
C LEU A 234 0.99 22.96 17.80
N ALA A 235 -0.33 22.73 17.85
CA ALA A 235 -0.99 22.17 19.01
C ALA A 235 -0.50 20.73 19.30
N ILE A 236 -0.39 19.89 18.28
CA ILE A 236 0.12 18.52 18.42
C ILE A 236 1.58 18.51 18.92
N ARG A 237 2.44 19.41 18.41
CA ARG A 237 3.83 19.57 18.90
C ARG A 237 3.86 19.93 20.38
N ALA A 238 3.04 20.90 20.78
CA ALA A 238 2.93 21.31 22.18
C ALA A 238 2.47 20.16 23.08
N THR A 239 1.53 19.33 22.62
CA THR A 239 1.07 18.14 23.34
C THR A 239 2.11 17.02 23.35
N MET A 240 2.90 16.85 22.29
CA MET A 240 3.89 15.78 22.16
C MET A 240 5.13 16.02 23.02
N LEU A 241 5.57 17.28 23.15
CA LEU A 241 6.84 17.63 23.81
C LEU A 241 6.94 17.11 25.26
N PRO A 242 5.92 17.25 26.14
CA PRO A 242 5.97 16.67 27.48
C PRO A 242 6.06 15.14 27.51
N LEU A 243 5.52 14.44 26.50
CA LEU A 243 5.49 12.97 26.43
C LEU A 243 6.87 12.36 26.16
N LEU A 244 7.82 13.18 25.69
CA LEU A 244 9.21 12.79 25.47
C LEU A 244 9.99 12.60 26.78
N LYS A 245 9.58 13.26 27.88
CA LYS A 245 10.26 13.30 29.19
C LYS A 245 9.77 12.20 30.17
N GLY A 246 9.42 11.01 29.68
CA GLY A 246 8.79 9.94 30.48
C GLY A 246 9.65 8.69 30.74
N PRO A 247 9.15 7.72 31.52
CA PRO A 247 9.83 6.44 31.72
C PRO A 247 9.90 5.64 30.41
N ALA A 248 10.81 4.66 30.34
CA ALA A 248 10.96 3.78 29.17
C ALA A 248 9.76 2.83 28.99
N ASN A 249 8.66 3.37 28.47
CA ASN A 249 7.42 2.68 28.18
C ASN A 249 6.99 2.93 26.73
N GLU A 250 5.90 2.29 26.32
CA GLU A 250 5.39 2.39 24.95
C GLU A 250 4.97 3.80 24.50
N LEU A 251 4.56 4.66 25.44
CA LEU A 251 4.11 6.02 25.14
C LEU A 251 5.30 6.90 24.81
N THR A 252 6.32 6.90 25.67
CA THR A 252 7.55 7.66 25.43
C THR A 252 8.29 7.12 24.21
N GLU A 253 8.33 5.80 24.00
CA GLU A 253 8.87 5.20 22.78
C GLU A 253 8.10 5.65 21.52
N ALA A 254 6.76 5.70 21.56
CA ALA A 254 5.93 6.18 20.46
C ALA A 254 6.12 7.67 20.19
N ALA A 255 6.24 8.48 21.24
CA ALA A 255 6.47 9.92 21.12
C ALA A 255 7.82 10.20 20.43
N TRP A 256 8.89 9.51 20.82
CA TRP A 256 10.19 9.61 20.17
C TRP A 256 10.17 9.13 18.72
N ALA A 257 9.40 8.08 18.40
CA ALA A 257 9.23 7.63 17.01
C ALA A 257 8.52 8.66 16.11
N ALA A 258 7.67 9.51 16.69
CA ALA A 258 6.98 10.57 15.96
C ALA A 258 7.86 11.80 15.68
N VAL A 259 8.99 11.95 16.38
CA VAL A 259 9.83 13.17 16.34
C VAL A 259 10.28 13.57 14.92
N PRO A 260 10.84 12.67 14.09
CA PRO A 260 11.33 13.03 12.75
C PRO A 260 10.26 13.56 11.80
N ARG A 261 8.99 13.24 12.06
CA ARG A 261 7.85 13.65 11.23
C ARG A 261 7.17 14.89 11.75
N LEU A 262 7.21 15.09 13.07
CA LEU A 262 6.48 16.15 13.72
C LEU A 262 7.32 17.41 13.89
N PHE A 263 8.62 17.29 14.22
CA PHE A 263 9.53 18.38 14.53
C PHE A 263 10.54 18.64 13.39
N VAL A 264 11.25 19.76 13.47
CA VAL A 264 12.28 20.17 12.50
C VAL A 264 13.60 20.47 13.20
N GLU A 265 14.67 20.70 12.43
CA GLU A 265 16.00 21.00 12.96
C GLU A 265 16.01 22.21 13.93
N ALA A 266 15.11 23.19 13.74
CA ALA A 266 14.98 24.33 14.65
C ALA A 266 14.52 23.93 16.08
N ASP A 267 13.88 22.77 16.23
CA ASP A 267 13.39 22.26 17.51
C ASP A 267 14.47 21.45 18.27
N ARG A 268 15.66 21.22 17.69
CA ARG A 268 16.71 20.33 18.23
C ARG A 268 17.09 20.66 19.67
N ALA A 269 17.17 21.94 20.04
CA ALA A 269 17.54 22.33 21.40
C ALA A 269 16.52 21.82 22.44
N ALA A 270 15.22 22.02 22.18
CA ALA A 270 14.14 21.57 23.04
C ALA A 270 14.06 20.04 23.10
N LEU A 271 14.30 19.36 21.97
CA LEU A 271 14.34 17.89 21.92
C LEU A 271 15.54 17.32 22.69
N THR A 272 16.70 17.97 22.59
CA THR A 272 17.91 17.57 23.34
C THR A 272 17.68 17.72 24.84
N GLU A 273 17.09 18.83 25.27
CA GLU A 273 16.68 19.01 26.68
C GLU A 273 15.68 17.92 27.11
N ALA A 274 14.68 17.60 26.26
CA ALA A 274 13.72 16.54 26.53
C ALA A 274 14.32 15.13 26.62
N SER A 275 15.51 14.92 26.06
CA SER A 275 16.22 13.65 26.15
C SER A 275 17.01 13.45 27.44
N GLN A 276 17.25 14.51 28.21
CA GLN A 276 18.07 14.45 29.41
C GLN A 276 17.37 13.62 30.50
N GLY A 277 18.13 12.73 31.14
CA GLY A 277 17.60 11.88 32.21
C GLY A 277 16.73 10.71 31.76
N LEU A 278 16.62 10.46 30.45
CA LEU A 278 15.95 9.25 29.95
C LEU A 278 16.80 8.00 30.22
N SER A 279 16.11 6.87 30.38
CA SER A 279 16.74 5.56 30.53
C SER A 279 17.66 5.24 29.34
N GLU A 280 18.79 4.58 29.61
CA GLU A 280 19.73 4.10 28.59
C GLU A 280 19.05 3.24 27.50
N ARG A 281 17.96 2.53 27.85
CA ARG A 281 17.15 1.76 26.89
C ARG A 281 16.59 2.63 25.76
N LEU A 282 16.28 3.90 26.02
CA LEU A 282 15.74 4.83 25.02
C LEU A 282 16.84 5.54 24.21
N ALA A 283 18.08 5.58 24.71
CA ALA A 283 19.16 6.37 24.11
C ALA A 283 19.39 6.08 22.61
N PRO A 284 19.37 4.81 22.12
CA PRO A 284 19.51 4.55 20.69
C PRO A 284 18.36 5.12 19.84
N LYS A 285 17.12 5.06 20.36
CA LYS A 285 15.92 5.57 19.68
C LYS A 285 15.92 7.09 19.63
N VAL A 286 16.28 7.73 20.74
CA VAL A 286 16.42 9.19 20.85
C VAL A 286 17.45 9.69 19.84
N LYS A 287 18.64 9.08 19.83
CA LYS A 287 19.70 9.45 18.90
C LYS A 287 19.23 9.32 17.45
N ALA A 288 18.64 8.18 17.08
CA ALA A 288 18.11 7.96 15.74
C ALA A 288 17.03 9.00 15.35
N ALA A 289 16.17 9.37 16.30
CA ALA A 289 15.13 10.38 16.06
C ALA A 289 15.70 11.78 15.84
N LEU A 290 16.73 12.18 16.60
CA LEU A 290 17.43 13.46 16.45
C LEU A 290 18.27 13.52 15.16
N ASP A 291 18.89 12.41 14.78
CA ASP A 291 19.69 12.30 13.55
C ASP A 291 18.80 12.33 12.30
N ALA A 292 17.54 11.89 12.41
CA ALA A 292 16.57 11.87 11.32
C ALA A 292 15.74 13.16 11.17
N LEU A 293 16.06 14.22 11.91
CA LEU A 293 15.34 15.50 11.79
C LEU A 293 15.50 16.07 10.36
N PRO A 294 14.42 16.53 9.74
CA PRO A 294 14.50 17.13 8.41
C PRO A 294 15.27 18.45 8.47
N ALA A 295 16.20 18.63 7.52
CA ALA A 295 16.88 19.89 7.28
C ALA A 295 15.86 20.98 6.89
N LYS A 296 16.18 22.24 7.22
CA LYS A 296 15.36 23.41 6.86
C LYS A 296 15.13 23.53 5.36
#